data_AF-A0A2V8EBC1-F1
#
_entry.id   AF-A0A2V8EBC1-F1
#
_cell.length_a   1.000
_cell.length_b   1.000
_cell.length_c   1.000
_cell.angle_alpha   90.00
_cell.angle_beta   90.00
_cell.angle_gamma   90.00
#
_symmetry.space_group_name_H-M   'P 1'
#
loop_
_entity.id
_entity.type
_entity.pdbx_description
1 polymer ?
#
loop_
_entity_poly.entity_id
_entity_poly.type
_entity_poly.pdbx_seq_one_letter_code
_entity_poly.pdbx_strand_id
1 'polypeptide(L)'
;MTEPLRGWMIRTSLCAAVFSLLLPQLARAQSEADLKTFFEGKRVTVKLDMPGTSDGIDAHVAATPAIDLQDYVQDLNRYGAAIGAGESVTVTLVKTKRDLVEFQLNGGGFGTFGDDTSTTVYIPLVEKSHREKELEEKIDAEQNSRRRRELERDLDELRERRERENRSIMAERERASEIKRAHVAEQRSRGGSRFNLRYASSVPAGLGPGDLMAVLAEYVDFSGRPVDAPPVAVPVTAQTLVAPRKGLSRLEAERLYG
;
A
#
# COMPACT_ATOMS: atom_id res chain seq x y z
N MET A 1 -93.39 4.13 -37.46
CA MET A 1 -92.24 3.52 -38.18
C MET A 1 -91.13 4.54 -38.12
N THR A 2 -90.16 4.36 -37.22
CA THR A 2 -88.83 3.73 -37.43
C THR A 2 -87.75 4.80 -37.43
N GLU A 3 -86.88 4.72 -36.42
CA GLU A 3 -85.60 5.41 -36.26
C GLU A 3 -84.73 5.41 -37.54
N PRO A 4 -83.71 6.29 -37.59
CA PRO A 4 -82.37 5.71 -37.46
C PRO A 4 -81.39 6.51 -36.56
N LEU A 5 -80.93 5.85 -35.49
CA LEU A 5 -79.53 5.39 -35.33
C LEU A 5 -78.49 6.14 -36.20
N ARG A 6 -77.40 6.71 -35.67
CA ARG A 6 -76.33 5.99 -34.94
C ARG A 6 -75.30 7.00 -34.41
N GLY A 7 -74.95 6.95 -33.12
CA GLY A 7 -73.86 7.77 -32.56
C GLY A 7 -72.48 7.10 -32.77
N TRP A 8 -71.45 7.91 -33.06
CA TRP A 8 -70.05 7.49 -32.92
C TRP A 8 -69.13 8.69 -32.63
N MET A 9 -68.00 8.38 -31.95
CA MET A 9 -66.81 9.18 -31.65
C MET A 9 -66.76 9.89 -30.29
N ILE A 10 -66.57 9.08 -29.25
CA ILE A 10 -65.81 9.50 -28.07
C ILE A 10 -64.38 9.82 -28.52
N ARG A 11 -63.86 11.00 -28.15
CA ARG A 11 -62.48 11.43 -28.41
C ARG A 11 -61.81 11.87 -27.11
N THR A 12 -60.52 11.54 -27.00
CA THR A 12 -59.48 12.16 -26.14
C THR A 12 -59.68 12.14 -24.62
N SER A 13 -58.68 11.91 -23.77
CA SER A 13 -57.30 11.42 -23.97
C SER A 13 -56.78 10.93 -22.62
N LEU A 14 -56.10 9.77 -22.57
CA LEU A 14 -55.37 9.34 -21.38
C LEU A 14 -53.97 8.85 -21.79
N CYS A 15 -52.96 9.67 -21.54
CA CYS A 15 -51.55 9.33 -21.75
C CYS A 15 -50.73 9.72 -20.51
N ALA A 16 -50.78 8.88 -19.48
CA ALA A 16 -49.81 8.92 -18.39
C ALA A 16 -48.53 8.22 -18.86
N ALA A 17 -47.56 8.98 -19.35
CA ALA A 17 -46.27 8.44 -19.77
C ALA A 17 -45.41 8.11 -18.53
N VAL A 18 -45.22 6.82 -18.26
CA VAL A 18 -44.25 6.35 -17.26
C VAL A 18 -42.85 6.51 -17.83
N PHE A 19 -42.06 7.42 -17.23
CA PHE A 19 -40.73 7.77 -17.72
C PHE A 19 -39.68 6.78 -17.17
N SER A 20 -39.41 5.71 -17.93
CA SER A 20 -38.38 4.72 -17.59
C SER A 20 -36.98 5.31 -17.79
N LEU A 21 -36.33 5.73 -16.69
CA LEU A 21 -35.01 6.36 -16.72
C LEU A 21 -33.98 5.60 -15.86
N LEU A 22 -33.59 4.41 -16.32
CA LEU A 22 -32.37 3.72 -15.91
C LEU A 22 -31.76 3.04 -17.13
N LEU A 23 -30.45 3.25 -17.36
CA LEU A 23 -29.44 2.31 -17.91
C LEU A 23 -28.24 3.03 -18.56
N PRO A 24 -27.24 3.50 -17.79
CA PRO A 24 -25.88 3.73 -18.29
C PRO A 24 -24.85 2.69 -17.78
N GLN A 25 -25.27 1.69 -16.99
CA GLN A 25 -24.33 0.76 -16.32
C GLN A 25 -23.85 -0.41 -17.20
N LEU A 26 -24.61 -0.83 -18.21
CA LEU A 26 -24.26 -2.02 -19.03
C LEU A 26 -22.96 -1.84 -19.84
N ALA A 27 -22.73 -0.65 -20.42
CA ALA A 27 -21.56 -0.40 -21.25
C ALA A 27 -20.23 -0.50 -20.46
N ARG A 28 -20.21 -0.03 -19.20
CA ARG A 28 -19.02 -0.16 -18.35
C ARG A 28 -18.71 -1.62 -18.01
N ALA A 29 -19.74 -2.41 -17.69
CA ALA A 29 -19.58 -3.82 -17.36
C ALA A 29 -19.01 -4.64 -18.54
N GLN A 30 -19.39 -4.31 -19.78
CA GLN A 30 -18.80 -4.91 -20.98
C GLN A 30 -17.31 -4.59 -21.09
N SER A 31 -16.92 -3.30 -21.04
CA SER A 31 -15.50 -2.90 -21.08
C SER A 31 -14.67 -3.55 -19.96
N GLU A 32 -15.18 -3.63 -18.73
CA GLU A 32 -14.45 -4.29 -17.64
C GLU A 32 -14.32 -5.81 -17.85
N ALA A 33 -15.39 -6.49 -18.31
CA ALA A 33 -15.35 -7.92 -18.59
C ALA A 33 -14.37 -8.26 -19.72
N ASP A 34 -14.29 -7.43 -20.75
CA ASP A 34 -13.35 -7.58 -21.87
C ASP A 34 -11.90 -7.40 -21.41
N LEU A 35 -11.63 -6.38 -20.58
CA LEU A 35 -10.31 -6.17 -19.97
C LEU A 35 -9.89 -7.34 -19.08
N LYS A 36 -10.79 -7.82 -18.21
CA LYS A 36 -10.54 -8.99 -17.35
C LYS A 36 -10.21 -10.22 -18.15
N THR A 37 -11.08 -10.57 -19.11
CA THR A 37 -10.91 -11.73 -20.01
C THR A 37 -9.62 -11.62 -20.83
N PHE A 38 -9.19 -10.41 -21.19
CA PHE A 38 -7.96 -10.22 -21.95
C PHE A 38 -6.70 -10.31 -21.08
N PHE A 39 -6.69 -9.83 -19.83
CA PHE A 39 -5.46 -9.72 -19.05
C PHE A 39 -5.32 -10.73 -17.90
N GLU A 40 -6.39 -11.05 -17.17
CA GLU A 40 -6.29 -11.85 -15.94
C GLU A 40 -5.76 -13.27 -16.25
N GLY A 41 -4.82 -13.74 -15.42
CA GLY A 41 -4.12 -15.00 -15.62
C GLY A 41 -3.01 -14.98 -16.69
N LYS A 42 -2.86 -13.90 -17.48
CA LYS A 42 -1.74 -13.76 -18.41
C LYS A 42 -0.48 -13.26 -17.71
N ARG A 43 0.67 -13.51 -18.35
CA ARG A 43 1.98 -13.06 -17.88
C ARG A 43 2.44 -11.81 -18.61
N VAL A 44 3.01 -10.88 -17.86
CA VAL A 44 3.64 -9.65 -18.34
C VAL A 44 5.00 -9.49 -17.66
N THR A 45 5.91 -8.71 -18.24
CA THR A 45 7.22 -8.43 -17.63
C THR A 45 7.30 -6.95 -17.26
N VAL A 46 7.50 -6.63 -15.98
CA VAL A 46 7.67 -5.22 -15.57
C VAL A 46 9.07 -4.72 -15.93
N LYS A 47 9.19 -3.43 -16.24
CA LYS A 47 10.44 -2.79 -16.68
C LYS A 47 11.13 -1.97 -15.58
N LEU A 48 10.50 -1.88 -14.42
CA LEU A 48 10.92 -1.11 -13.25
C LEU A 48 10.55 -1.90 -11.97
N ASP A 49 11.19 -1.56 -10.87
CA ASP A 49 10.94 -2.19 -9.56
C ASP A 49 9.57 -1.74 -9.02
N MET A 50 8.69 -2.67 -8.69
CA MET A 50 7.35 -2.35 -8.19
C MET A 50 7.32 -2.37 -6.65
N PRO A 51 6.80 -1.33 -5.98
CA PRO A 51 6.78 -1.26 -4.52
C PRO A 51 5.80 -2.28 -3.92
N GLY A 52 6.21 -2.93 -2.83
CA GLY A 52 5.45 -3.98 -2.13
C GLY A 52 4.30 -3.46 -1.27
N THR A 53 3.38 -2.71 -1.86
CA THR A 53 2.29 -2.04 -1.17
C THR A 53 1.00 -2.05 -1.97
N SER A 54 -0.12 -2.07 -1.25
CA SER A 54 -1.39 -1.56 -1.78
C SER A 54 -1.25 -0.07 -2.15
N ASP A 55 -2.16 0.38 -2.99
CA ASP A 55 -2.13 1.56 -3.86
C ASP A 55 -1.02 1.53 -4.93
N GLY A 56 0.20 1.10 -4.63
CA GLY A 56 1.18 0.72 -5.66
C GLY A 56 1.75 1.91 -6.43
N ILE A 57 1.74 1.90 -7.77
CA ILE A 57 2.25 3.00 -8.61
C ILE A 57 1.10 3.71 -9.32
N ASP A 58 0.95 5.00 -9.04
CA ASP A 58 0.01 5.88 -9.74
C ASP A 58 0.57 6.35 -11.08
N ALA A 59 -0.18 6.12 -12.17
CA ALA A 59 0.14 6.59 -13.52
C ALA A 59 -1.01 7.43 -14.08
N HIS A 60 -0.77 8.72 -14.25
CA HIS A 60 -1.74 9.70 -14.74
C HIS A 60 -1.77 9.73 -16.27
N VAL A 61 -2.84 9.20 -16.86
CA VAL A 61 -2.95 8.91 -18.30
C VAL A 61 -2.84 10.16 -19.20
N ALA A 62 -3.13 11.35 -18.65
CA ALA A 62 -3.06 12.62 -19.36
C ALA A 62 -1.82 13.47 -19.04
N ALA A 63 -0.89 12.96 -18.22
CA ALA A 63 0.32 13.66 -17.81
C ALA A 63 1.56 13.15 -18.55
N THR A 64 2.57 14.01 -18.66
CA THR A 64 3.90 13.64 -19.19
C THR A 64 4.98 14.25 -18.28
N PRO A 65 5.77 13.46 -17.54
CA PRO A 65 5.68 12.00 -17.40
C PRO A 65 4.35 11.55 -16.77
N ALA A 66 3.97 10.28 -16.99
CA ALA A 66 2.73 9.73 -16.44
C ALA A 66 2.86 9.35 -14.96
N ILE A 67 4.04 8.93 -14.52
CA ILE A 67 4.35 8.59 -13.11
C ILE A 67 5.12 9.75 -12.48
N ASP A 68 4.80 10.09 -11.22
CA ASP A 68 5.64 10.97 -10.41
C ASP A 68 6.85 10.18 -9.85
N LEU A 69 8.06 10.60 -10.26
CA LEU A 69 9.30 9.94 -9.87
C LEU A 69 9.66 10.13 -8.39
N GLN A 70 9.20 11.20 -7.75
CA GLN A 70 9.46 11.45 -6.33
C GLN A 70 8.63 10.50 -5.48
N ASP A 71 7.33 10.38 -5.76
CA ASP A 71 6.44 9.46 -5.05
C ASP A 71 6.87 8.00 -5.24
N TYR A 72 7.18 7.62 -6.49
CA TYR A 72 7.73 6.30 -6.82
C TYR A 72 8.99 5.94 -6.01
N VAL A 73 9.97 6.85 -5.95
CA VAL A 73 11.19 6.63 -5.17
C VAL A 73 10.91 6.62 -3.67
N GLN A 74 9.96 7.43 -3.18
CA GLN A 74 9.56 7.42 -1.77
C GLN A 74 8.93 6.08 -1.37
N ASP A 75 8.06 5.53 -2.20
CA ASP A 75 7.40 4.25 -1.93
C ASP A 75 8.36 3.05 -2.02
N LEU A 76 9.29 3.04 -2.98
CA LEU A 76 10.37 2.04 -2.99
C LEU A 76 11.24 2.09 -1.74
N ASN A 77 11.63 3.29 -1.28
CA ASN A 77 12.40 3.45 -0.04
C ASN A 77 11.61 3.03 1.22
N ARG A 78 10.28 3.18 1.21
CA ARG A 78 9.41 2.90 2.36
C ARG A 78 8.94 1.46 2.46
N TYR A 79 8.69 0.81 1.33
CA TYR A 79 8.06 -0.50 1.24
C TYR A 79 9.00 -1.59 0.70
N GLY A 80 10.06 -1.21 -0.02
CA GLY A 80 10.89 -2.13 -0.81
C GLY A 80 10.19 -2.60 -2.08
N ALA A 81 10.95 -3.20 -2.99
CA ALA A 81 10.40 -3.83 -4.18
C ALA A 81 9.79 -5.21 -3.83
N ALA A 82 8.58 -5.48 -4.32
CA ALA A 82 7.96 -6.83 -4.28
C ALA A 82 8.02 -7.54 -5.63
N ILE A 83 8.23 -6.80 -6.72
CA ILE A 83 8.46 -7.34 -8.06
C ILE A 83 9.66 -6.59 -8.63
N GLY A 84 10.67 -7.32 -9.10
CA GLY A 84 11.89 -6.70 -9.64
C GLY A 84 11.74 -6.23 -11.09
N ALA A 85 12.48 -5.21 -11.49
CA ALA A 85 12.63 -4.84 -12.89
C ALA A 85 13.13 -6.03 -13.73
N GLY A 86 12.42 -6.34 -14.82
CA GLY A 86 12.66 -7.51 -15.67
C GLY A 86 11.97 -8.80 -15.19
N GLU A 87 11.25 -8.79 -14.06
CA GLU A 87 10.51 -9.95 -13.58
C GLU A 87 9.23 -10.19 -14.39
N SER A 88 8.99 -11.44 -14.76
CA SER A 88 7.76 -11.89 -15.40
C SER A 88 6.73 -12.31 -14.33
N VAL A 89 5.58 -11.66 -14.34
CA VAL A 89 4.53 -11.77 -13.30
C VAL A 89 3.15 -12.00 -13.92
N THR A 90 2.25 -12.61 -13.15
CA THR A 90 0.87 -12.88 -13.58
C THR A 90 -0.03 -11.71 -13.22
N VAL A 91 -0.87 -11.25 -14.16
CA VAL A 91 -1.92 -10.26 -13.87
C VAL A 91 -3.03 -10.94 -13.08
N THR A 92 -3.28 -10.51 -11.84
CA THR A 92 -4.20 -11.19 -10.92
C THR A 92 -5.60 -10.57 -10.88
N LEU A 93 -5.71 -9.27 -11.16
CA LEU A 93 -6.99 -8.55 -11.20
C LEU A 93 -6.86 -7.31 -12.09
N VAL A 94 -7.85 -7.07 -12.95
CA VAL A 94 -8.06 -5.78 -13.60
C VAL A 94 -9.41 -5.22 -13.18
N LYS A 95 -9.43 -4.07 -12.49
CA LYS A 95 -10.65 -3.50 -11.92
C LYS A 95 -10.86 -2.05 -12.37
N THR A 96 -12.00 -1.79 -12.99
CA THR A 96 -12.39 -0.43 -13.38
C THR A 96 -13.16 0.25 -12.25
N LYS A 97 -12.76 1.47 -11.90
CA LYS A 97 -13.47 2.38 -10.99
C LYS A 97 -13.96 3.60 -11.78
N ARG A 98 -14.41 4.65 -11.10
CA ARG A 98 -14.95 5.86 -11.73
C ARG A 98 -13.91 6.59 -12.57
N ASP A 99 -12.73 6.77 -12.00
CA ASP A 99 -11.61 7.65 -12.39
C ASP A 99 -10.26 6.91 -12.41
N LEU A 100 -10.26 5.61 -12.13
CA LEU A 100 -9.08 4.78 -11.92
C LEU A 100 -9.30 3.39 -12.54
N VAL A 101 -8.26 2.82 -13.15
CA VAL A 101 -8.18 1.36 -13.39
C VAL A 101 -7.04 0.77 -12.57
N GLU A 102 -7.36 -0.24 -11.76
CA GLU A 102 -6.37 -0.98 -10.96
C GLU A 102 -5.91 -2.20 -11.77
N PHE A 103 -4.59 -2.36 -11.94
CA PHE A 103 -3.96 -3.45 -12.68
C PHE A 103 -2.99 -4.18 -11.75
N GLN A 104 -3.43 -5.29 -11.17
CA GLN A 104 -2.74 -6.02 -10.10
C GLN A 104 -1.81 -7.11 -10.65
N LEU A 105 -0.63 -7.26 -10.05
CA LEU A 105 0.48 -8.09 -10.51
C LEU A 105 0.98 -8.99 -9.37
N ASN A 106 0.90 -10.31 -9.53
CA ASN A 106 1.19 -11.31 -8.49
C ASN A 106 0.46 -11.05 -7.15
N GLY A 107 -0.66 -10.32 -7.17
CA GLY A 107 -1.35 -9.79 -5.99
C GLY A 107 -1.61 -8.29 -6.12
N GLY A 108 -2.34 -7.70 -5.17
CA GLY A 108 -2.68 -6.28 -5.16
C GLY A 108 -1.70 -5.38 -4.39
N GLY A 109 -0.60 -5.96 -3.89
CA GLY A 109 0.27 -5.37 -2.88
C GLY A 109 -0.28 -5.51 -1.46
N PHE A 110 0.61 -5.36 -0.47
CA PHE A 110 0.30 -5.54 0.96
C PHE A 110 -0.24 -4.26 1.62
N GLY A 111 -1.12 -4.41 2.62
CA GLY A 111 -1.80 -3.28 3.29
C GLY A 111 -3.25 -3.11 2.86
N THR A 112 -3.87 -4.20 2.43
CA THR A 112 -5.30 -4.31 2.14
C THR A 112 -6.12 -4.57 3.41
N PHE A 113 -7.45 -4.65 3.28
CA PHE A 113 -8.33 -4.88 4.44
C PHE A 113 -8.04 -6.24 5.09
N GLY A 114 -7.53 -6.20 6.33
CA GLY A 114 -7.15 -7.38 7.11
C GLY A 114 -5.64 -7.51 7.36
N ASP A 115 -4.80 -6.78 6.61
CA ASP A 115 -3.34 -6.83 6.77
C ASP A 115 -2.88 -6.02 8.01
N ASP A 116 -2.07 -6.63 8.88
CA ASP A 116 -1.42 -5.93 9.99
C ASP A 116 -0.18 -5.17 9.49
N THR A 117 -0.40 -3.89 9.15
CA THR A 117 0.66 -3.00 8.67
C THR A 117 1.56 -2.43 9.78
N SER A 118 1.28 -2.72 11.06
CA SER A 118 2.02 -2.14 12.18
C SER A 118 3.38 -2.81 12.36
N THR A 119 4.44 -1.99 12.38
CA THR A 119 5.84 -2.41 12.53
C THR A 119 6.33 -2.40 13.98
N THR A 120 5.42 -2.25 14.96
CA THR A 120 5.76 -2.19 16.39
C THR A 120 4.85 -3.06 17.23
N VAL A 121 5.39 -3.54 18.35
CA VAL A 121 4.64 -4.30 19.36
C VAL A 121 4.42 -3.41 20.59
N TYR A 122 3.21 -3.43 21.15
CA TYR A 122 2.92 -2.78 22.42
C TYR A 122 3.27 -3.71 23.58
N ILE A 123 4.21 -3.29 24.44
CA ILE A 123 4.49 -3.92 25.73
C ILE A 123 4.46 -2.81 26.79
N PRO A 124 3.50 -2.83 27.74
CA PRO A 124 3.35 -1.77 28.74
C PRO A 124 4.57 -1.73 29.68
N LEU A 125 4.92 -0.53 30.15
CA LEU A 125 5.93 -0.35 31.17
C LEU A 125 5.34 -0.59 32.56
N VAL A 126 6.19 -0.99 33.52
CA VAL A 126 5.84 -1.03 34.94
C VAL A 126 5.69 0.39 35.46
N GLU A 127 4.49 0.70 35.93
CA GLU A 127 4.13 1.97 36.54
C GLU A 127 4.70 2.13 37.96
N LYS A 128 4.63 3.35 38.51
CA LYS A 128 5.00 3.63 39.90
C LYS A 128 4.06 2.89 40.86
N SER A 129 4.63 2.01 41.67
CA SER A 129 3.92 1.21 42.67
C SER A 129 3.28 2.07 43.76
N HIS A 130 2.28 1.53 44.46
CA HIS A 130 1.69 2.19 45.64
C HIS A 130 2.73 2.48 46.72
N ARG A 131 3.70 1.57 46.92
CA ARG A 131 4.77 1.74 47.92
C ARG A 131 5.72 2.89 47.57
N GLU A 132 6.06 3.09 46.30
CA GLU A 132 6.84 4.27 45.88
C GLU A 132 6.08 5.57 46.19
N LYS A 133 4.76 5.62 45.92
CA LYS A 133 3.90 6.79 46.22
C LYS A 133 3.82 7.06 47.73
N GLU A 134 3.58 6.03 48.54
CA GLU A 134 3.59 6.12 50.01
C GLU A 134 4.94 6.61 50.57
N LEU A 135 6.07 6.22 49.96
CA LEU A 135 7.39 6.65 50.42
C LEU A 135 7.64 8.11 50.07
N GLU A 136 7.22 8.57 48.88
CA GLU A 136 7.24 9.99 48.51
C GLU A 136 6.44 10.83 49.52
N GLU A 137 5.19 10.45 49.82
CA GLU A 137 4.36 11.11 50.85
C GLU A 137 5.01 11.14 52.24
N LYS A 138 5.67 10.04 52.65
CA LYS A 138 6.37 9.96 53.95
C LYS A 138 7.66 10.81 53.96
N ILE A 139 8.39 10.88 52.86
CA ILE A 139 9.59 11.72 52.71
C ILE A 139 9.21 13.21 52.79
N ASP A 140 8.06 13.60 52.23
CA ASP A 140 7.59 14.99 52.27
C ASP A 140 7.13 15.41 53.69
N ALA A 141 6.59 14.47 54.48
CA ALA A 141 6.16 14.71 55.85
C ALA A 141 7.27 14.55 56.92
N GLU A 142 8.38 13.88 56.62
CA GLU A 142 9.43 13.51 57.60
C GLU A 142 10.39 14.67 57.91
N GLN A 143 10.51 15.00 59.20
CA GLN A 143 11.34 16.10 59.71
C GLN A 143 12.72 15.61 60.20
N ASN A 144 12.86 14.33 60.55
CA ASN A 144 14.13 13.78 61.01
C ASN A 144 15.04 13.41 59.83
N SER A 145 16.16 14.12 59.67
CA SER A 145 17.08 13.94 58.56
C SER A 145 17.70 12.53 58.42
N ARG A 146 17.82 11.76 59.51
CA ARG A 146 18.30 10.36 59.43
C ARG A 146 17.21 9.45 58.86
N ARG A 147 15.98 9.59 59.36
CA ARG A 147 14.83 8.79 58.93
C ARG A 147 14.38 9.14 57.52
N ARG A 148 14.46 10.42 57.12
CA ARG A 148 14.22 10.85 55.73
C ARG A 148 15.17 10.15 54.76
N ARG A 149 16.47 10.11 55.09
CA ARG A 149 17.48 9.37 54.31
C ARG A 149 17.25 7.87 54.23
N GLU A 150 16.63 7.26 55.24
CA GLU A 150 16.23 5.85 55.18
C GLU A 150 15.10 5.65 54.17
N LEU A 151 14.05 6.47 54.24
CA LEU A 151 12.92 6.43 53.30
C LEU A 151 13.33 6.75 51.86
N GLU A 152 14.27 7.68 51.66
CA GLU A 152 14.87 8.01 50.36
C GLU A 152 15.58 6.79 49.75
N ARG A 153 16.35 6.02 50.54
CA ARG A 153 17.00 4.79 50.06
C ARG A 153 15.99 3.71 49.67
N ASP A 154 14.99 3.44 50.51
CA ASP A 154 13.89 2.53 50.19
C ASP A 154 13.20 2.91 48.86
N LEU A 155 12.98 4.21 48.63
CA LEU A 155 12.33 4.73 47.43
C LEU A 155 13.22 4.57 46.19
N ASP A 156 14.50 4.90 46.31
CA ASP A 156 15.44 4.80 45.19
C ASP A 156 15.70 3.32 44.82
N GLU A 157 15.78 2.40 45.78
CA GLU A 157 15.83 0.94 45.50
C GLU A 157 14.63 0.45 44.67
N LEU A 158 13.42 0.93 45.00
CA LEU A 158 12.20 0.61 44.25
C LEU A 158 12.18 1.24 42.86
N ARG A 159 12.59 2.51 42.74
CA ARG A 159 12.72 3.23 41.46
C ARG A 159 13.72 2.53 40.56
N GLU A 160 14.91 2.22 41.05
CA GLU A 160 15.93 1.48 40.29
C GLU A 160 15.41 0.11 39.85
N ARG A 161 14.67 -0.61 40.71
CA ARG A 161 14.08 -1.91 40.35
C ARG A 161 13.07 -1.76 39.20
N ARG A 162 12.17 -0.78 39.30
CA ARG A 162 11.20 -0.45 38.25
C ARG A 162 11.88 -0.02 36.95
N GLU A 163 12.98 0.73 37.04
CA GLU A 163 13.76 1.16 35.87
C GLU A 163 14.58 0.04 35.23
N ARG A 164 15.16 -0.87 36.04
CA ARG A 164 15.78 -2.11 35.52
C ARG A 164 14.77 -2.91 34.71
N GLU A 165 13.57 -3.13 35.25
CA GLU A 165 12.50 -3.85 34.57
C GLU A 165 12.03 -3.12 33.30
N ASN A 166 11.82 -1.80 33.39
CA ASN A 166 11.44 -1.00 32.23
C ASN A 166 12.51 -0.98 31.13
N ARG A 167 13.80 -1.03 31.47
CA ARG A 167 14.89 -1.21 30.47
C ARG A 167 14.80 -2.57 29.79
N SER A 168 14.53 -3.65 30.54
CA SER A 168 14.29 -4.98 29.97
C SER A 168 13.09 -5.00 29.02
N ILE A 169 11.97 -4.38 29.43
CA ILE A 169 10.75 -4.26 28.61
C ILE A 169 11.00 -3.44 27.34
N MET A 170 11.75 -2.33 27.42
CA MET A 170 12.13 -1.54 26.24
C MET A 170 12.99 -2.35 25.26
N ALA A 171 13.99 -3.09 25.77
CA ALA A 171 14.84 -3.94 24.94
C ALA A 171 14.04 -5.08 24.27
N GLU A 172 13.12 -5.71 25.00
CA GLU A 172 12.27 -6.77 24.45
C GLU A 172 11.26 -6.24 23.44
N ARG A 173 10.68 -5.05 23.69
CA ARG A 173 9.80 -4.36 22.74
C ARG A 173 10.52 -4.06 21.42
N GLU A 174 11.79 -3.66 21.48
CA GLU A 174 12.55 -3.39 20.26
C GLU A 174 12.80 -4.69 19.47
N ARG A 175 13.28 -5.76 20.11
CA ARG A 175 13.45 -7.09 19.46
C ARG A 175 12.15 -7.60 18.84
N ALA A 176 11.05 -7.54 19.58
CA ALA A 176 9.74 -7.96 19.09
C ALA A 176 9.27 -7.10 17.91
N SER A 177 9.60 -5.80 17.92
CA SER A 177 9.30 -4.89 16.81
C SER A 177 10.21 -5.13 15.60
N GLU A 178 11.49 -5.48 15.78
CA GLU A 178 12.40 -5.89 14.71
C GLU A 178 11.91 -7.17 14.02
N ILE A 179 11.51 -8.18 14.79
CA ILE A 179 10.90 -9.42 14.26
C ILE A 179 9.60 -9.07 13.49
N LYS A 180 8.76 -8.19 14.03
CA LYS A 180 7.53 -7.77 13.35
C LYS A 180 7.81 -6.99 12.06
N ARG A 181 8.81 -6.09 12.04
CA ARG A 181 9.27 -5.39 10.83
C ARG A 181 9.73 -6.38 9.75
N ALA A 182 10.51 -7.38 10.12
CA ALA A 182 10.98 -8.42 9.20
C ALA A 182 9.81 -9.21 8.60
N HIS A 183 8.83 -9.60 9.42
CA HIS A 183 7.64 -10.32 8.94
C HIS A 183 6.76 -9.46 8.02
N VAL A 184 6.53 -8.19 8.38
CA VAL A 184 5.81 -7.23 7.51
C VAL A 184 6.56 -7.02 6.18
N ALA A 185 7.89 -6.94 6.20
CA ALA A 185 8.69 -6.83 4.97
C ALA A 185 8.60 -8.10 4.09
N GLU A 186 8.60 -9.30 4.70
CA GLU A 186 8.38 -10.59 4.01
C GLU A 186 6.98 -10.70 3.40
N GLN A 187 5.94 -10.21 4.10
CA GLN A 187 4.58 -10.15 3.58
C GLN A 187 4.48 -9.16 2.41
N ARG A 188 5.12 -7.98 2.51
CA ARG A 188 5.19 -6.99 1.43
C ARG A 188 5.84 -7.56 0.18
N SER A 189 7.02 -8.19 0.30
CA SER A 189 7.73 -8.74 -0.86
C SER A 189 7.01 -9.91 -1.55
N ARG A 190 6.03 -10.53 -0.88
CA ARG A 190 5.16 -11.59 -1.44
C ARG A 190 3.78 -11.12 -1.87
N GLY A 191 3.34 -9.92 -1.48
CA GLY A 191 1.99 -9.41 -1.74
C GLY A 191 1.72 -8.96 -3.17
N GLY A 192 2.73 -8.99 -4.04
CA GLY A 192 2.67 -8.43 -5.38
C GLY A 192 2.69 -6.89 -5.36
N SER A 193 2.16 -6.29 -6.43
CA SER A 193 2.03 -4.83 -6.55
C SER A 193 0.97 -4.47 -7.59
N ARG A 194 0.74 -3.19 -7.85
CA ARG A 194 -0.23 -2.74 -8.86
C ARG A 194 0.13 -1.43 -9.52
N PHE A 195 -0.37 -1.26 -10.74
CA PHE A 195 -0.51 0.05 -11.36
C PHE A 195 -1.94 0.58 -11.13
N ASN A 196 -2.00 1.89 -10.88
CA ASN A 196 -3.21 2.67 -10.76
C ASN A 196 -3.28 3.67 -11.91
N LEU A 197 -4.00 3.33 -12.98
CA LEU A 197 -4.16 4.20 -14.14
C LEU A 197 -5.20 5.29 -13.85
N ARG A 198 -4.75 6.49 -13.46
CA ARG A 198 -5.60 7.62 -13.06
C ARG A 198 -6.01 8.48 -14.26
N TYR A 199 -7.31 8.80 -14.32
CA TYR A 199 -7.93 9.63 -15.34
C TYR A 199 -8.46 10.93 -14.71
N ALA A 200 -8.28 12.06 -15.40
CA ALA A 200 -8.60 13.38 -14.85
C ALA A 200 -10.10 13.64 -14.56
N SER A 201 -11.02 12.80 -15.03
CA SER A 201 -12.47 12.98 -14.83
C SER A 201 -13.19 11.65 -14.68
N SER A 202 -13.00 10.74 -15.63
CA SER A 202 -13.50 9.37 -15.56
C SER A 202 -12.74 8.46 -16.53
N VAL A 203 -12.76 7.17 -16.24
CA VAL A 203 -12.27 6.13 -17.17
C VAL A 203 -13.15 6.16 -18.44
N PRO A 204 -12.59 6.17 -19.67
CA PRO A 204 -13.39 6.13 -20.91
C PRO A 204 -14.35 4.93 -20.94
N ALA A 205 -15.51 5.09 -21.59
CA ALA A 205 -16.54 4.05 -21.63
C ALA A 205 -16.23 2.92 -22.63
N GLY A 206 -15.38 3.19 -23.64
CA GLY A 206 -14.91 2.22 -24.62
C GLY A 206 -13.44 1.85 -24.46
N LEU A 207 -12.89 1.95 -23.23
CA LEU A 207 -11.49 1.64 -22.94
C LEU A 207 -11.22 0.15 -23.22
N GLY A 208 -10.39 -0.13 -24.23
CA GLY A 208 -10.06 -1.48 -24.66
C GLY A 208 -8.68 -1.95 -24.18
N PRO A 209 -8.34 -3.25 -24.36
CA PRO A 209 -7.04 -3.77 -23.97
C PRO A 209 -5.85 -3.07 -24.63
N GLY A 210 -6.00 -2.64 -25.89
CA GLY A 210 -4.97 -1.89 -26.61
C GLY A 210 -4.63 -0.55 -25.96
N ASP A 211 -5.61 0.12 -25.35
CA ASP A 211 -5.41 1.41 -24.67
C ASP A 211 -4.61 1.22 -23.37
N LEU A 212 -4.95 0.22 -22.55
CA LEU A 212 -4.16 -0.12 -21.35
C LEU A 212 -2.73 -0.53 -21.74
N MET A 213 -2.58 -1.33 -22.79
CA MET A 213 -1.26 -1.73 -23.28
C MET A 213 -0.45 -0.52 -23.74
N ALA A 214 -1.06 0.46 -24.41
CA ALA A 214 -0.38 1.67 -24.84
C ALA A 214 0.08 2.53 -23.66
N VAL A 215 -0.78 2.74 -22.65
CA VAL A 215 -0.44 3.49 -21.43
C VAL A 215 0.66 2.81 -20.62
N LEU A 216 0.61 1.48 -20.49
CA LEU A 216 1.59 0.71 -19.72
C LEU A 216 2.83 0.31 -20.53
N ALA A 217 2.91 0.59 -21.83
CA ALA A 217 3.99 0.12 -22.71
C ALA A 217 5.39 0.60 -22.28
N GLU A 218 5.50 1.76 -21.61
CA GLU A 218 6.76 2.25 -21.06
C GLU A 218 7.25 1.41 -19.87
N TYR A 219 6.32 0.89 -19.07
CA TYR A 219 6.59 0.26 -17.76
C TYR A 219 6.40 -1.27 -17.75
N VAL A 220 5.74 -1.82 -18.77
CA VAL A 220 5.36 -3.24 -18.90
C VAL A 220 5.64 -3.73 -20.33
N ASP A 221 6.17 -4.94 -20.45
CA ASP A 221 6.19 -5.72 -21.69
C ASP A 221 5.09 -6.80 -21.65
N PHE A 222 4.23 -6.78 -22.66
CA PHE A 222 3.13 -7.72 -22.85
C PHE A 222 3.47 -8.88 -23.79
N SER A 223 4.74 -9.02 -24.21
CA SER A 223 5.18 -10.08 -25.12
C SER A 223 5.01 -11.51 -24.56
N GLY A 224 4.71 -11.65 -23.27
CA GLY A 224 4.36 -12.91 -22.62
C GLY A 224 5.50 -13.93 -22.54
N ARG A 225 6.74 -13.52 -22.85
CA ARG A 225 7.90 -14.40 -22.83
C ARG A 225 8.31 -14.70 -21.38
N PRO A 226 8.43 -15.98 -20.97
CA PRO A 226 9.12 -16.30 -19.73
C PRO A 226 10.58 -15.84 -19.85
N VAL A 227 11.06 -15.15 -18.83
CA VAL A 227 12.39 -14.53 -18.83
C VAL A 227 13.42 -15.55 -18.34
N ASP A 228 13.93 -16.35 -19.28
CA ASP A 228 15.21 -17.08 -19.15
C ASP A 228 16.41 -16.21 -19.58
N ALA A 229 16.18 -14.93 -19.85
CA ALA A 229 17.23 -13.96 -20.14
C ALA A 229 17.67 -13.26 -18.84
N PRO A 230 18.98 -13.18 -18.51
CA PRO A 230 19.43 -12.31 -17.43
C PRO A 230 18.96 -10.87 -17.70
N PRO A 231 18.64 -10.08 -16.66
CA PRO A 231 18.10 -8.74 -16.85
C PRO A 231 19.03 -7.94 -17.75
N VAL A 232 18.47 -7.38 -18.83
CA VAL A 232 19.19 -6.44 -19.69
C VAL A 232 19.44 -5.21 -18.84
N ALA A 233 20.62 -5.17 -18.23
CA ALA A 233 21.15 -3.97 -17.64
C ALA A 233 21.15 -2.91 -18.74
N VAL A 234 20.26 -1.91 -18.61
CA VAL A 234 20.47 -0.62 -19.26
C VAL A 234 21.89 -0.21 -18.94
N PRO A 235 22.74 0.07 -19.95
CA PRO A 235 24.11 0.49 -19.70
C PRO A 235 24.04 1.89 -19.09
N VAL A 236 23.93 1.95 -17.77
CA VAL A 236 24.26 3.14 -16.99
C VAL A 236 25.72 3.38 -17.26
N THR A 237 26.01 4.33 -18.16
CA THR A 237 27.37 4.66 -18.58
C THR A 237 28.18 5.00 -17.34
N ALA A 238 29.07 4.12 -16.93
CA ALA A 238 29.76 4.24 -15.66
C ALA A 238 30.74 5.42 -15.70
N GLN A 239 30.34 6.56 -15.13
CA GLN A 239 31.26 7.58 -14.63
C GLN A 239 30.59 8.55 -13.64
N THR A 240 30.06 8.00 -12.55
CA THR A 240 29.91 8.75 -11.31
C THR A 240 30.47 7.91 -10.18
N LEU A 241 31.65 8.28 -9.67
CA LEU A 241 32.17 7.75 -8.42
C LEU A 241 31.20 8.12 -7.30
N VAL A 242 30.40 7.17 -6.85
CA VAL A 242 29.49 7.38 -5.72
C VAL A 242 30.37 7.59 -4.49
N ALA A 243 30.27 8.77 -3.87
CA ALA A 243 30.99 9.05 -2.63
C ALA A 243 30.50 8.11 -1.51
N PRO A 244 31.39 7.61 -0.63
CA PRO A 244 31.01 6.68 0.43
C PRO A 244 29.97 7.32 1.36
N ARG A 245 28.79 6.70 1.45
CA ARG A 245 27.71 7.14 2.36
C ARG A 245 28.07 6.76 3.80
N LYS A 246 27.77 7.67 4.73
CA LYS A 246 28.03 7.48 6.17
C LYS A 246 27.16 6.33 6.70
N GLY A 247 27.79 5.33 7.33
CA GLY A 247 27.11 4.16 7.89
C GLY A 247 27.40 2.83 7.19
N LEU A 248 28.17 2.84 6.09
CA LEU A 248 28.60 1.61 5.41
C LEU A 248 29.44 0.70 6.34
N SER A 249 29.16 -0.59 6.37
CA SER A 249 30.01 -1.54 7.11
C SER A 249 31.35 -1.75 6.41
N ARG A 250 32.38 -2.15 7.16
CA ARG A 250 33.72 -2.40 6.60
C ARG A 250 33.69 -3.44 5.47
N LEU A 251 32.87 -4.48 5.61
CA LEU A 251 32.76 -5.57 4.65
C LEU A 251 32.01 -5.16 3.36
N GLU A 252 31.16 -4.14 3.43
CA GLU A 252 30.57 -3.49 2.26
C GLU A 252 31.54 -2.49 1.61
N ALA A 253 32.40 -1.83 2.40
CA ALA A 253 33.41 -0.91 1.88
C ALA A 253 34.47 -1.63 1.03
N GLU A 254 35.03 -2.72 1.55
CA GLU A 254 35.99 -3.59 0.83
C GLU A 254 35.34 -4.20 -0.43
N ARG A 255 34.03 -4.51 -0.42
CA ARG A 255 33.30 -4.97 -1.62
C ARG A 255 33.07 -3.89 -2.69
N LEU A 256 32.86 -2.64 -2.30
CA LEU A 256 32.50 -1.56 -3.24
C LEU A 256 33.71 -0.78 -3.76
N TYR A 257 34.83 -0.76 -3.03
CA TYR A 257 35.97 0.10 -3.35
C TYR A 257 37.36 -0.59 -3.37
N GLY A 258 37.46 -1.85 -2.91
CA GLY A 258 38.71 -2.62 -2.82
C GLY A 258 39.37 -2.57 -1.45
#